data_AF-A0A9P4X6C0-F1
#
_entry.id   AF-A0A9P4X6C0-F1
#
_cell.length_a   1.000
_cell.length_b   1.000
_cell.length_c   1.000
_cell.angle_alpha   90.00
_cell.angle_beta   90.00
_cell.angle_gamma   90.00
#
_symmetry.space_group_name_H-M   'P 1'
#
loop_
_entity.id
_entity.type
_entity.pdbx_description
1 polymer ?
#
loop_
_entity_poly.entity_id
_entity_poly.type
_entity_poly.pdbx_seq_one_letter_code
_entity_poly.pdbx_strand_id
1 'polypeptide(L)'
;MFALVLTAELTGVTNLRPDDTQDNPFWYMFKVQCTSCRETHENYVGVNRFETNEMSGSRGEANFVWRCKNCKRESSATIKAAPAAYEQGEPPKPQKVFEFDCRGLEFTEFKAEGEWLADGIDSGTKFTGIELIDGEWFDYDEKAGEEVSIKELIEKLVQLHIMVEVLQCPINALPTKSSSNLSRLLFTAAAGQSSATHEMAAITANSPAITFLTDAAHLLRDAAPETSAHLLSQRAGLLYSHDMAPSDLERQHVCAACGHIMIPGQGTQLKLETLRATRRKTRSSKTAKPGSARERSKDWTCGICARVTRIPLSAPEPITRHKASKAKMQKTTGNVEAQKPATANASSKKRAKNRKAGLQALLSGQQRQSNSLSLADFMMK
;
A
#
# COMPACT_ATOMS: atom_id res chain seq x y z
N MET A 1 2.31 6.01 -1.80
CA MET A 1 3.55 5.98 -2.60
C MET A 1 3.91 7.40 -2.93
N PHE A 2 5.20 7.74 -2.93
CA PHE A 2 5.70 9.08 -3.23
C PHE A 2 6.76 8.98 -4.32
N ALA A 3 6.85 10.02 -5.14
CA ALA A 3 7.91 10.21 -6.11
C ALA A 3 8.61 11.54 -5.85
N LEU A 4 9.93 11.53 -5.99
CA LEU A 4 10.73 12.74 -6.05
C LEU A 4 10.86 13.14 -7.52
N VAL A 5 10.39 14.34 -7.83
CA VAL A 5 10.49 14.97 -9.15
C VAL A 5 11.54 16.07 -9.05
N LEU A 6 12.55 15.99 -9.90
CA LEU A 6 13.58 17.01 -10.03
C LEU A 6 13.28 17.88 -11.23
N THR A 7 13.61 19.16 -11.12
CA THR A 7 13.65 20.11 -12.23
C THR A 7 14.90 20.95 -12.02
N ALA A 8 15.78 20.99 -13.00
CA ALA A 8 17.00 21.79 -12.96
C ALA A 8 17.32 22.27 -14.37
N GLU A 9 17.99 23.42 -14.46
CA GLU A 9 18.58 23.91 -15.69
C GLU A 9 19.99 23.33 -15.81
N LEU A 10 20.20 22.45 -16.79
CA LEU A 10 21.50 21.87 -17.07
C LEU A 10 22.08 22.54 -18.32
N THR A 11 23.33 22.98 -18.23
CA THR A 11 24.11 23.54 -19.36
C THR A 11 25.40 22.75 -19.49
N GLY A 12 25.64 22.16 -20.67
CA GLY A 12 26.82 21.34 -20.93
C GLY A 12 26.86 19.97 -20.23
N VAL A 13 25.88 19.65 -19.36
CA VAL A 13 25.78 18.37 -18.63
C VAL A 13 24.42 17.68 -18.80
N THR A 14 24.44 16.36 -18.69
CA THR A 14 23.28 15.48 -18.74
C THR A 14 23.42 14.33 -17.73
N ASN A 15 22.41 13.48 -17.61
CA ASN A 15 22.36 12.30 -16.74
C ASN A 15 22.64 12.59 -15.25
N LEU A 16 22.13 13.71 -14.73
CA LEU A 16 22.30 14.10 -13.33
C LEU A 16 21.62 13.08 -12.41
N ARG A 17 22.36 12.47 -11.49
CA ARG A 17 21.86 11.47 -10.54
C ARG A 17 22.68 11.47 -9.25
N PRO A 18 22.11 11.10 -8.09
CA PRO A 18 22.89 10.93 -6.88
C PRO A 18 23.84 9.74 -7.01
N ASP A 19 25.03 9.82 -6.41
CA ASP A 19 25.96 8.68 -6.35
C ASP A 19 25.50 7.66 -5.30
N ASP A 20 24.60 6.77 -5.71
CA ASP A 20 24.04 5.71 -4.86
C ASP A 20 24.79 4.39 -5.08
N THR A 21 26.03 4.31 -4.57
CA THR A 21 26.85 3.09 -4.60
C THR A 21 26.80 2.35 -3.27
N GLN A 22 27.11 1.05 -3.29
CA GLN A 22 27.15 0.26 -2.06
C GLN A 22 28.28 0.71 -1.11
N ASP A 23 29.38 1.23 -1.68
CA ASP A 23 30.54 1.71 -0.93
C ASP A 23 30.30 3.12 -0.35
N ASN A 24 29.65 4.00 -1.12
CA ASN A 24 29.21 5.33 -0.68
C ASN A 24 27.68 5.46 -0.86
N PRO A 25 26.89 5.04 0.14
CA PRO A 25 25.44 5.12 0.04
C PRO A 25 24.96 6.57 0.15
N PHE A 26 24.04 6.94 -0.73
CA PHE A 26 23.43 8.26 -0.72
C PHE A 26 22.37 8.36 0.39
N TRP A 27 22.43 9.43 1.20
CA TRP A 27 21.49 9.66 2.29
C TRP A 27 20.36 10.57 1.86
N TYR A 28 19.16 10.01 1.79
CA TYR A 28 17.96 10.77 1.48
C TYR A 28 17.35 11.28 2.79
N MET A 29 17.44 12.59 3.06
CA MET A 29 16.96 13.18 4.31
C MET A 29 15.54 13.72 4.13
N PHE A 30 14.62 13.30 5.01
CA PHE A 30 13.23 13.73 4.95
C PHE A 30 12.71 14.23 6.29
N LYS A 31 11.77 15.17 6.26
CA LYS A 31 10.85 15.36 7.38
C LYS A 31 9.65 14.43 7.23
N VAL A 32 9.33 13.74 8.31
CA VAL A 32 8.25 12.75 8.35
C VAL A 32 7.08 13.26 9.19
N GLN A 33 5.87 13.08 8.66
CA GLN A 33 4.63 13.25 9.38
C GLN A 33 3.96 11.90 9.61
N CYS A 34 3.57 11.63 10.85
CA CYS A 34 2.89 10.39 11.18
C CYS A 34 1.42 10.45 10.72
N THR A 35 0.98 9.54 9.85
CA THR A 35 -0.43 9.48 9.39
C THR A 35 -1.43 9.24 10.50
N SER A 36 -0.98 8.65 11.61
CA SER A 36 -1.83 8.19 12.70
C SER A 36 -2.18 9.26 13.73
N CYS A 37 -1.21 10.07 14.14
CA CYS A 37 -1.41 11.19 15.07
C CYS A 37 -1.19 12.56 14.44
N ARG A 38 -0.80 12.60 13.15
CA ARG A 38 -0.55 13.81 12.34
C ARG A 38 0.56 14.72 12.87
N GLU A 39 1.43 14.19 13.72
CA GLU A 39 2.58 14.92 14.24
C GLU A 39 3.77 14.81 13.29
N THR A 40 4.39 15.96 13.03
CA THR A 40 5.60 16.09 12.22
C THR A 40 6.81 16.02 13.12
N HIS A 41 7.80 15.22 12.75
CA HIS A 41 9.05 15.13 13.49
C HIS A 41 9.96 16.33 13.17
N GLU A 42 10.56 16.93 14.19
CA GLU A 42 11.40 18.13 14.05
C GLU A 42 12.74 17.84 13.35
N ASN A 43 13.33 16.66 13.59
CA ASN A 43 14.59 16.29 12.95
C ASN A 43 14.34 15.56 11.64
N TYR A 44 15.23 15.81 10.68
CA TYR A 44 15.32 15.03 9.45
C TYR A 44 15.71 13.59 9.77
N VAL A 45 15.09 12.66 9.04
CA VAL A 45 15.42 11.24 9.09
C VAL A 45 16.06 10.84 7.77
N GLY A 46 17.21 10.18 7.85
CA GLY A 46 17.90 9.63 6.70
C GLY A 46 17.34 8.27 6.32
N VAL A 47 17.08 8.08 5.03
CA VAL A 47 16.75 6.78 4.44
C VAL A 47 17.85 6.43 3.46
N ASN A 48 18.34 5.21 3.55
CA ASN A 48 19.36 4.66 2.67
C ASN A 48 18.79 3.44 1.93
N ARG A 49 19.11 3.27 0.66
CA ARG A 49 18.64 2.15 -0.17
C ARG A 49 19.24 0.80 0.23
N PHE A 50 20.48 0.78 0.71
CA PHE A 50 21.16 -0.47 1.06
C PHE A 50 20.90 -0.91 2.50
N GLU A 51 20.43 0.01 3.35
CA GLU A 51 20.03 -0.34 4.70
C GLU A 51 18.78 -1.22 4.65
N THR A 52 18.79 -2.33 5.39
CA THR A 52 17.69 -3.28 5.44
C THR A 52 17.41 -3.60 6.90
N ASN A 53 16.22 -3.22 7.36
CA ASN A 53 15.78 -3.35 8.74
C ASN A 53 14.55 -4.28 8.82
N GLU A 54 14.54 -5.18 9.81
CA GLU A 54 13.42 -6.08 10.06
C GLU A 54 12.24 -5.32 10.68
N MET A 55 11.05 -5.46 10.09
CA MET A 55 9.84 -4.83 10.61
C MET A 55 9.24 -5.62 11.77
N SER A 56 8.86 -4.97 12.86
CA SER A 56 8.24 -5.68 13.98
C SER A 56 6.80 -6.08 13.64
N GLY A 57 6.51 -7.39 13.73
CA GLY A 57 5.17 -7.94 13.52
C GLY A 57 4.86 -8.41 12.08
N SER A 58 5.81 -8.34 11.15
CA SER A 58 5.67 -8.95 9.82
C SER A 58 6.96 -9.66 9.40
N ARG A 59 6.92 -10.48 8.34
CA ARG A 59 8.13 -11.07 7.74
C ARG A 59 8.76 -10.16 6.66
N GLY A 60 8.35 -8.90 6.60
CA GLY A 60 8.85 -7.94 5.62
C GLY A 60 10.12 -7.25 6.09
N GLU A 61 11.05 -7.06 5.17
CA GLU A 61 12.21 -6.20 5.32
C GLU A 61 11.89 -4.83 4.71
N ALA A 62 12.32 -3.76 5.36
CA ALA A 62 12.15 -2.40 4.87
C ALA A 62 13.44 -1.61 5.03
N ASN A 63 13.63 -0.59 4.20
CA ASN A 63 14.84 0.22 4.26
C ASN A 63 14.90 1.09 5.52
N PHE A 64 13.73 1.60 5.93
CA PHE A 64 13.59 2.45 7.09
C PHE A 64 12.41 2.00 7.94
N VAL A 65 12.64 1.83 9.24
CA VAL A 65 11.61 1.50 10.23
C VAL A 65 11.68 2.53 11.34
N TRP A 66 10.57 3.23 11.58
CA TRP A 66 10.50 4.29 12.58
C TRP A 66 9.28 4.13 13.47
N ARG A 67 9.47 4.36 14.77
CA ARG A 67 8.38 4.37 15.75
C ARG A 67 8.08 5.80 16.17
N CYS A 68 6.84 6.21 15.94
CA CYS A 68 6.38 7.54 16.32
C CYS A 68 6.45 7.72 17.85
N LYS A 69 7.09 8.81 18.32
CA LYS A 69 7.25 9.09 19.76
C LYS A 69 5.92 9.30 20.48
N ASN A 70 4.94 9.88 19.79
CA ASN A 70 3.64 10.19 20.38
C ASN A 70 2.67 9.00 20.36
N CYS A 71 2.32 8.47 19.18
CA CYS A 71 1.36 7.37 19.08
C CYS A 71 1.94 5.96 19.22
N LYS A 72 3.27 5.83 19.29
CA LYS A 72 4.03 4.57 19.42
C LYS A 72 3.77 3.54 18.31
N ARG A 73 3.09 3.94 17.23
CA ARG A 73 2.91 3.10 16.04
C ARG A 73 4.21 3.07 15.25
N GLU A 74 4.46 1.91 14.68
CA GLU A 74 5.59 1.66 13.80
C GLU A 74 5.17 1.93 12.36
N SER A 75 6.01 2.69 11.68
CA SER A 75 5.87 3.06 10.29
C SER A 75 7.12 2.60 9.55
N SER A 76 6.99 2.31 8.26
CA SER A 76 8.10 1.84 7.44
C SER A 76 8.13 2.58 6.11
N ALA A 77 9.33 2.71 5.54
CA ALA A 77 9.53 3.17 4.18
C ALA A 77 10.50 2.24 3.44
N THR A 78 10.18 1.98 2.18
CA THR A 78 10.98 1.12 1.29
C THR A 78 11.25 1.85 -0.02
N ILE A 79 12.48 1.75 -0.50
CA ILE A 79 12.93 2.28 -1.77
C ILE A 79 12.73 1.21 -2.84
N LYS A 80 12.03 1.52 -3.93
CA LYS A 80 11.68 0.49 -4.94
C LYS A 80 12.77 0.25 -5.97
N ALA A 81 13.50 1.29 -6.36
CA ALA A 81 14.44 1.23 -7.48
C ALA A 81 15.61 2.20 -7.26
N ALA A 82 16.64 2.05 -8.10
CA ALA A 82 17.73 3.02 -8.21
C ALA A 82 17.19 4.39 -8.70
N PRO A 83 17.90 5.48 -8.38
CA PRO A 83 17.61 6.77 -8.99
C PRO A 83 17.66 6.70 -10.51
N ALA A 84 16.64 7.23 -11.19
CA ALA A 84 16.68 7.48 -12.61
C ALA A 84 17.55 8.71 -12.90
N ALA A 85 18.31 8.69 -13.99
CA ALA A 85 19.09 9.84 -14.40
C ALA A 85 18.18 10.97 -14.90
N TYR A 86 18.45 12.21 -14.46
CA TYR A 86 17.81 13.41 -14.97
C TYR A 86 18.51 13.85 -16.26
N GLU A 87 17.76 13.80 -17.36
CA GLU A 87 18.27 14.16 -18.69
C GLU A 87 18.09 15.65 -18.94
N GLN A 88 19.04 16.26 -19.66
CA GLN A 88 18.89 17.64 -20.08
C GLN A 88 17.69 17.79 -21.03
N GLY A 89 16.88 18.83 -20.79
CA GLY A 89 15.84 19.26 -21.70
C GLY A 89 15.75 20.78 -21.76
N GLU A 90 15.63 21.32 -22.97
CA GLU A 90 15.26 22.71 -23.21
C GLU A 90 13.81 22.74 -23.73
N PRO A 91 12.81 23.23 -22.97
CA PRO A 91 12.88 23.82 -21.62
C PRO A 91 13.06 22.78 -20.49
N PRO A 92 13.45 23.21 -19.27
CA PRO A 92 13.58 22.34 -18.09
C PRO A 92 12.27 21.58 -17.85
N LYS A 93 12.33 20.25 -17.94
CA LYS A 93 11.16 19.38 -17.77
C LYS A 93 11.22 18.69 -16.42
N PRO A 94 10.12 18.70 -15.64
CA PRO A 94 10.07 17.92 -14.42
C PRO A 94 10.15 16.43 -14.74
N GLN A 95 11.16 15.75 -14.21
CA GLN A 95 11.33 14.31 -14.37
C GLN A 95 11.37 13.62 -13.00
N LYS A 96 10.77 12.44 -12.96
CA LYS A 96 10.69 11.61 -11.76
C LYS A 96 11.99 10.81 -11.63
N VAL A 97 12.73 11.11 -10.58
CA VAL A 97 14.07 10.56 -10.34
C VAL A 97 14.04 9.43 -9.33
N PHE A 98 13.12 9.46 -8.36
CA PHE A 98 13.13 8.48 -7.28
C PHE A 98 11.74 8.11 -6.79
N GLU A 99 11.55 6.86 -6.34
CA GLU A 99 10.28 6.32 -5.86
C GLU A 99 10.38 5.70 -4.47
N PHE A 100 9.46 6.11 -3.58
CA PHE A 100 9.38 5.64 -2.20
C PHE A 100 8.00 5.02 -1.90
N ASP A 101 7.97 3.85 -1.26
CA ASP A 101 6.77 3.27 -0.66
C ASP A 101 6.75 3.53 0.84
N CYS A 102 5.93 4.49 1.27
CA CYS A 102 5.78 4.86 2.67
C CYS A 102 4.50 4.25 3.23
N ARG A 103 4.59 3.61 4.40
CA ARG A 103 3.46 3.02 5.12
C ARG A 103 3.40 3.56 6.53
N GLY A 104 2.30 4.23 6.85
CA GLY A 104 2.08 4.82 8.17
C GLY A 104 2.78 6.18 8.39
N LEU A 105 3.52 6.68 7.41
CA LEU A 105 4.14 8.01 7.40
C LEU A 105 4.00 8.68 6.04
N GLU A 106 4.07 10.01 6.05
CA GLU A 106 4.10 10.88 4.86
C GLU A 106 5.35 11.76 4.92
N PHE A 107 5.96 12.05 3.78
CA PHE A 107 7.11 12.95 3.70
C PHE A 107 6.62 14.37 3.39
N THR A 108 7.06 15.34 4.18
CA THR A 108 6.66 16.75 4.02
C THR A 108 7.73 17.57 3.33
N GLU A 109 9.00 17.31 3.63
CA GLU A 109 10.15 18.01 3.06
C GLU A 109 11.24 16.99 2.74
N PHE A 110 11.95 17.24 1.65
CA PHE A 110 13.12 16.47 1.22
C PHE A 110 14.34 17.38 1.20
N LYS A 111 15.48 16.80 1.56
CA LYS A 111 16.79 17.40 1.41
C LYS A 111 17.75 16.30 0.98
N ALA A 112 18.36 16.47 -0.19
CA ALA A 112 19.46 15.62 -0.60
C ALA A 112 20.73 16.01 0.18
N GLU A 113 21.39 15.04 0.81
CA GLU A 113 22.72 15.23 1.40
C GLU A 113 23.66 14.18 0.81
N GLY A 114 24.60 14.63 -0.03
CA GLY A 114 25.58 13.76 -0.66
C GLY A 114 26.08 14.29 -2.01
N GLU A 115 26.90 13.47 -2.64
CA GLU A 115 27.53 13.76 -3.92
C GLU A 115 26.64 13.33 -5.09
N TRP A 116 26.64 14.14 -6.14
CA TRP A 116 25.95 13.86 -7.39
C TRP A 116 26.94 13.54 -8.51
N LEU A 117 26.41 12.86 -9.52
CA LEU A 117 27.10 12.49 -10.75
C LEU A 117 26.39 13.13 -11.92
N ALA A 118 27.17 13.68 -12.86
CA ALA A 118 26.67 14.13 -14.15
C ALA A 118 27.67 13.77 -15.25
N ASP A 119 27.20 13.70 -16.48
CA ASP A 119 28.01 13.40 -17.64
C ASP A 119 27.98 14.60 -18.60
N GLY A 120 29.13 15.04 -19.13
CA GLY A 120 29.20 16.09 -20.14
C GLY A 120 28.54 15.65 -21.45
N ILE A 121 27.76 16.54 -22.08
CA ILE A 121 26.95 16.20 -23.26
C ILE A 121 27.84 15.83 -24.45
N ASP A 122 28.82 16.68 -24.76
CA ASP A 122 29.62 16.56 -25.98
C ASP A 122 30.91 15.75 -25.77
N SER A 123 31.48 15.79 -24.56
CA SER A 123 32.74 15.12 -24.24
C SER A 123 32.57 13.74 -23.61
N GLY A 124 31.40 13.44 -23.04
CA GLY A 124 31.19 12.28 -22.18
C GLY A 124 32.08 12.28 -20.92
N THR A 125 32.64 13.44 -20.53
CA THR A 125 33.41 13.57 -19.29
C THR A 125 32.49 13.35 -18.09
N LYS A 126 32.88 12.49 -17.17
CA LYS A 126 32.10 12.17 -15.98
C LYS A 126 32.51 13.11 -14.86
N PHE A 127 31.56 13.91 -14.39
CA PHE A 127 31.72 14.78 -13.23
C PHE A 127 31.26 14.00 -12.00
N THR A 128 32.18 13.81 -11.05
CA THR A 128 31.98 13.10 -9.78
C THR A 128 32.17 14.07 -8.62
N GLY A 129 31.49 13.88 -7.49
CA GLY A 129 31.64 14.75 -6.32
C GLY A 129 30.93 16.09 -6.47
N ILE A 130 29.82 16.13 -7.22
CA ILE A 130 29.03 17.35 -7.41
C ILE A 130 28.24 17.61 -6.12
N GLU A 131 28.61 18.67 -5.40
CA GLU A 131 27.86 19.15 -4.24
C GLU A 131 26.97 20.34 -4.67
N LEU A 132 25.67 20.13 -4.70
CA LEU A 132 24.67 21.16 -5.06
C LEU A 132 24.34 22.00 -3.84
N ILE A 133 25.20 22.96 -3.53
CA ILE A 133 24.97 23.94 -2.46
C ILE A 133 23.91 24.92 -2.96
N ASP A 134 22.79 25.03 -2.25
CA ASP A 134 21.64 25.87 -2.62
C ASP A 134 21.07 25.60 -4.03
N GLY A 135 21.36 24.42 -4.59
CA GLY A 135 20.83 23.99 -5.89
C GLY A 135 21.59 24.51 -7.11
N GLU A 136 22.82 25.01 -6.92
CA GLU A 136 23.69 25.50 -7.99
C GLU A 136 25.06 24.80 -7.99
N TRP A 137 25.64 24.61 -9.18
CA TRP A 137 26.98 24.10 -9.37
C TRP A 137 27.56 24.56 -10.71
N PHE A 138 28.86 24.86 -10.74
CA PHE A 138 29.58 25.34 -11.91
C PHE A 138 30.93 24.65 -12.02
N ASP A 139 31.29 24.26 -13.24
CA ASP A 139 32.59 23.67 -13.56
C ASP A 139 32.95 23.95 -15.02
N TYR A 140 34.08 23.44 -15.48
CA TYR A 140 34.57 23.63 -16.83
C TYR A 140 34.95 22.30 -17.47
N ASP A 141 34.39 22.02 -18.64
CA ASP A 141 34.74 20.82 -19.39
C ASP A 141 35.95 21.12 -20.28
N GLU A 142 37.15 20.76 -19.81
CA GLU A 142 38.39 20.95 -20.55
C GLU A 142 38.41 20.26 -21.93
N LYS A 143 37.62 19.18 -22.11
CA LYS A 143 37.59 18.46 -23.39
C LYS A 143 36.68 19.12 -24.40
N ALA A 144 35.56 19.68 -23.96
CA ALA A 144 34.66 20.44 -24.80
C ALA A 144 35.14 21.89 -25.00
N GLY A 145 35.93 22.41 -24.05
CA GLY A 145 36.32 23.83 -24.01
C GLY A 145 35.16 24.74 -23.62
N GLU A 146 34.12 24.20 -22.98
CA GLU A 146 32.88 24.89 -22.64
C GLU A 146 32.63 24.87 -21.12
N GLU A 147 31.89 25.87 -20.63
CA GLU A 147 31.45 25.92 -19.24
C GLU A 147 30.25 24.99 -19.02
N VAL A 148 30.27 24.27 -17.90
CA VAL A 148 29.17 23.41 -17.49
C VAL A 148 28.55 23.97 -16.22
N SER A 149 27.23 24.01 -16.16
CA SER A 149 26.55 24.44 -14.94
C SER A 149 25.20 23.78 -14.73
N ILE A 150 24.85 23.63 -13.46
CA ILE A 150 23.56 23.18 -12.96
C ILE A 150 22.99 24.33 -12.16
N LYS A 151 21.80 24.81 -12.51
CA LYS A 151 21.14 25.92 -11.83
C LYS A 151 19.71 25.56 -11.45
N GLU A 152 19.20 26.27 -10.45
CA GLU A 152 17.81 26.20 -10.00
C GLU A 152 17.30 24.76 -9.78
N LEU A 153 18.02 23.95 -8.98
CA LEU A 153 17.53 22.63 -8.61
C LEU A 153 16.26 22.74 -7.74
N ILE A 154 15.14 22.32 -8.31
CA ILE A 154 13.84 22.26 -7.64
C ILE A 154 13.49 20.80 -7.37
N GLU A 155 13.41 20.47 -6.09
CA GLU A 155 13.03 19.15 -5.59
C GLU A 155 11.56 19.16 -5.16
N LYS A 156 10.71 18.35 -5.82
CA LYS A 156 9.29 18.26 -5.49
C LYS A 156 8.90 16.83 -5.12
N LEU A 157 8.39 16.66 -3.90
CA LEU A 157 7.74 15.43 -3.49
C LEU A 157 6.29 15.41 -4.00
N VAL A 158 5.99 14.46 -4.87
CA VAL A 158 4.65 14.23 -5.41
C VAL A 158 4.11 12.94 -4.82
N GLN A 159 2.95 13.01 -4.18
CA GLN A 159 2.25 11.80 -3.76
C GLN A 159 1.70 11.10 -5.01
N LEU A 160 2.33 9.96 -5.34
CA LEU A 160 1.77 9.01 -6.30
C LEU A 160 0.54 8.37 -5.64
N HIS A 161 -0.61 9.03 -5.82
CA HIS A 161 -1.85 8.28 -5.86
C HIS A 161 -1.71 7.28 -7.00
N ILE A 162 -2.13 6.03 -6.76
CA ILE A 162 -2.17 5.01 -7.79
C ILE A 162 -3.23 5.46 -8.81
N MET A 163 -2.81 6.34 -9.71
CA MET A 163 -3.32 6.42 -11.06
C MET A 163 -2.25 5.75 -11.88
N VAL A 164 -2.55 4.54 -12.35
CA VAL A 164 -1.72 3.83 -13.31
C VAL A 164 -1.40 4.81 -14.44
N GLU A 165 -0.11 5.12 -14.62
CA GLU A 165 0.38 6.06 -15.62
C GLU A 165 -0.12 5.66 -17.01
N VAL A 166 -0.85 6.56 -17.67
CA VAL A 166 -0.73 6.71 -19.12
C VAL A 166 0.14 7.94 -19.33
N LEU A 167 1.43 7.69 -19.50
CA LEU A 167 2.39 8.68 -19.99
C LEU A 167 2.04 9.05 -21.44
N GLN A 168 2.25 10.34 -21.73
CA GLN A 168 2.11 11.03 -23.00
C GLN A 168 2.28 10.18 -24.28
N CYS A 169 1.31 10.28 -25.19
CA CYS A 169 1.59 10.28 -26.62
C CYS A 169 1.51 11.73 -27.15
N PRO A 170 2.49 12.19 -27.93
CA PRO A 170 2.48 13.53 -28.50
C PRO A 170 1.33 13.69 -29.49
N ILE A 171 0.66 14.82 -29.39
CA ILE A 171 -0.26 15.35 -30.39
C ILE A 171 0.55 15.54 -31.67
N ASN A 172 0.38 14.67 -32.67
CA ASN A 172 0.64 15.02 -34.06
C ASN A 172 -0.08 14.08 -35.03
N ALA A 173 -0.61 14.71 -36.07
CA ALA A 173 -1.18 14.17 -37.30
C ALA A 173 -2.57 13.49 -37.21
N LEU A 174 -3.59 14.32 -37.41
CA LEU A 174 -4.76 13.91 -38.20
C LEU A 174 -4.30 13.38 -39.58
N PRO A 175 -4.94 12.31 -40.08
CA PRO A 175 -5.23 12.23 -41.49
C PRO A 175 -6.75 12.22 -41.70
N THR A 176 -7.21 13.29 -42.33
CA THR A 176 -8.46 13.33 -43.07
C THR A 176 -8.40 12.29 -44.20
N LYS A 177 -9.39 11.38 -44.22
CA LYS A 177 -9.89 10.63 -45.40
C LYS A 177 -11.10 9.82 -44.91
N SER A 178 -12.32 10.31 -45.07
CA SER A 178 -13.10 10.30 -46.31
C SER A 178 -13.20 8.90 -46.93
N SER A 179 -14.43 8.38 -46.88
CA SER A 179 -15.00 7.29 -47.67
C SER A 179 -14.52 5.86 -47.37
N SER A 180 -15.46 4.99 -47.02
CA SER A 180 -15.96 4.05 -48.03
C SER A 180 -17.20 3.32 -47.53
N ASN A 181 -18.27 3.50 -48.31
CA ASN A 181 -19.30 2.50 -48.43
C ASN A 181 -18.73 1.30 -49.20
N LEU A 182 -19.23 0.13 -48.82
CA LEU A 182 -19.46 -1.05 -49.67
C LEU A 182 -18.27 -1.94 -50.06
N SER A 183 -18.39 -3.15 -49.50
CA SER A 183 -18.46 -4.41 -50.24
C SER A 183 -17.17 -5.18 -50.50
N ARG A 184 -17.11 -6.30 -49.76
CA ARG A 184 -17.14 -7.66 -50.30
C ARG A 184 -15.90 -8.07 -51.09
N LEU A 185 -15.05 -8.85 -50.43
CA LEU A 185 -14.40 -10.01 -51.04
C LEU A 185 -14.07 -11.05 -49.96
N LEU A 186 -14.64 -12.24 -50.18
CA LEU A 186 -14.44 -13.50 -49.47
C LEU A 186 -13.47 -14.38 -50.28
N PHE A 187 -12.90 -15.38 -49.61
CA PHE A 187 -12.12 -16.55 -50.09
C PHE A 187 -10.64 -16.26 -50.44
N THR A 188 -9.62 -17.03 -50.00
CA THR A 188 -9.54 -18.44 -49.58
C THR A 188 -8.28 -18.71 -48.72
N ALA A 189 -8.44 -19.68 -47.81
CA ALA A 189 -7.52 -20.47 -46.98
C ALA A 189 -6.01 -20.60 -47.31
N ALA A 190 -5.18 -20.68 -46.24
CA ALA A 190 -4.23 -21.78 -46.01
C ALA A 190 -3.77 -21.83 -44.53
N ALA A 191 -3.65 -23.04 -44.00
CA ALA A 191 -3.43 -23.38 -42.60
C ALA A 191 -2.00 -23.11 -42.08
N GLY A 192 -1.91 -22.68 -40.82
CA GLY A 192 -0.69 -22.64 -40.02
C GLY A 192 -1.07 -22.83 -38.55
N GLN A 193 -0.39 -23.76 -37.89
CA GLN A 193 -0.76 -24.34 -36.59
C GLN A 193 -0.53 -23.39 -35.41
N SER A 194 -1.19 -23.73 -34.29
CA SER A 194 -0.82 -23.49 -32.88
C SER A 194 -1.50 -22.33 -32.13
N SER A 195 -2.12 -22.73 -31.01
CA SER A 195 -2.18 -22.01 -29.73
C SER A 195 -2.93 -20.67 -29.67
N ALA A 196 -4.24 -20.69 -29.40
CA ALA A 196 -4.95 -19.56 -28.76
C ALA A 196 -6.38 -19.95 -28.33
N THR A 197 -6.53 -20.65 -27.21
CA THR A 197 -7.83 -20.73 -26.49
C THR A 197 -7.62 -20.45 -25.01
N HIS A 198 -7.06 -19.27 -24.71
CA HIS A 198 -7.22 -18.64 -23.39
C HIS A 198 -6.95 -17.12 -23.40
N GLU A 199 -7.18 -16.46 -24.54
CA GLU A 199 -6.78 -15.06 -24.75
C GLU A 199 -7.88 -14.24 -25.45
N MET A 200 -9.14 -14.41 -25.05
CA MET A 200 -10.24 -13.51 -25.47
C MET A 200 -11.09 -13.00 -24.30
N ALA A 201 -10.61 -13.11 -23.05
CA ALA A 201 -11.32 -12.60 -21.87
C ALA A 201 -10.66 -11.39 -21.19
N ALA A 202 -9.51 -10.91 -21.69
CA ALA A 202 -8.75 -9.83 -21.04
C ALA A 202 -8.55 -8.57 -21.91
N ILE A 203 -8.96 -8.59 -23.19
CA ILE A 203 -8.70 -7.47 -24.12
C ILE A 203 -9.92 -6.52 -24.29
N THR A 204 -11.07 -6.80 -23.66
CA THR A 204 -12.28 -5.96 -23.82
C THR A 204 -12.66 -5.18 -22.57
N ALA A 205 -11.76 -4.98 -21.60
CA ALA A 205 -12.04 -4.12 -20.42
C ALA A 205 -11.69 -2.63 -20.63
N ASN A 206 -10.99 -2.29 -21.71
CA ASN A 206 -10.46 -0.93 -21.94
C ASN A 206 -11.13 -0.26 -23.15
N SER A 207 -12.46 -0.20 -23.19
CA SER A 207 -13.08 0.76 -24.12
C SER A 207 -12.82 2.17 -23.57
N PRO A 208 -12.08 3.04 -24.29
CA PRO A 208 -11.77 4.39 -23.82
C PRO A 208 -13.04 5.23 -23.59
N ALA A 209 -14.15 4.85 -24.21
CA ALA A 209 -15.46 5.46 -23.95
C ALA A 209 -16.00 5.12 -22.55
N ILE A 210 -15.83 3.87 -22.09
CA ILE A 210 -16.32 3.44 -20.77
C ILE A 210 -15.51 4.12 -19.66
N THR A 211 -14.20 4.24 -19.82
CA THR A 211 -13.34 4.96 -18.86
C THR A 211 -13.67 6.44 -18.82
N PHE A 212 -13.74 7.09 -19.99
CA PHE A 212 -14.14 8.50 -20.09
C PHE A 212 -15.47 8.79 -19.40
N LEU A 213 -16.51 7.98 -19.65
CA LEU A 213 -17.82 8.15 -19.01
C LEU A 213 -17.76 7.98 -17.50
N THR A 214 -16.89 7.09 -17.01
CA THR A 214 -16.69 6.87 -15.57
C THR A 214 -16.05 8.10 -14.93
N ASP A 215 -14.94 8.58 -15.51
CA ASP A 215 -14.17 9.70 -14.98
C ASP A 215 -14.99 11.00 -15.04
N ALA A 216 -15.63 11.28 -16.16
CA ALA A 216 -16.50 12.45 -16.32
C ALA A 216 -17.66 12.45 -15.32
N ALA A 217 -18.27 11.28 -15.06
CA ALA A 217 -19.34 11.18 -14.07
C ALA A 217 -18.84 11.45 -12.64
N HIS A 218 -17.65 10.97 -12.28
CA HIS A 218 -17.09 11.23 -10.96
C HIS A 218 -16.70 12.69 -10.76
N LEU A 219 -16.19 13.37 -11.80
CA LEU A 219 -15.90 14.80 -11.75
C LEU A 219 -17.17 15.65 -11.55
N LEU A 220 -18.28 15.26 -12.18
CA LEU A 220 -19.54 16.00 -12.14
C LEU A 220 -20.44 15.64 -10.95
N ARG A 221 -20.09 14.65 -10.13
CA ARG A 221 -20.95 14.11 -9.06
C ARG A 221 -21.52 15.20 -8.15
N ASP A 222 -20.67 16.10 -7.67
CA ASP A 222 -21.04 17.07 -6.63
C ASP A 222 -21.66 18.35 -7.23
N ALA A 223 -21.21 18.75 -8.43
CA ALA A 223 -21.72 19.95 -9.12
C ALA A 223 -23.02 19.70 -9.88
N ALA A 224 -23.19 18.49 -10.44
CA ALA A 224 -24.32 18.10 -11.27
C ALA A 224 -24.63 16.59 -11.11
N PRO A 225 -25.35 16.19 -10.05
CA PRO A 225 -25.64 14.78 -9.74
C PRO A 225 -26.54 14.10 -10.78
N GLU A 226 -27.36 14.86 -11.52
CA GLU A 226 -28.21 14.34 -12.58
C GLU A 226 -27.42 14.00 -13.85
N THR A 227 -26.47 14.86 -14.24
CA THR A 227 -25.64 14.64 -15.42
C THR A 227 -24.66 13.50 -15.20
N SER A 228 -24.07 13.41 -14.01
CA SER A 228 -23.23 12.26 -13.62
C SER A 228 -24.01 10.95 -13.66
N ALA A 229 -25.24 10.92 -13.14
CA ALA A 229 -26.11 9.75 -13.21
C ALA A 229 -26.44 9.35 -14.66
N HIS A 230 -26.72 10.33 -15.53
CA HIS A 230 -26.96 10.10 -16.95
C HIS A 230 -25.74 9.49 -17.66
N LEU A 231 -24.53 10.00 -17.42
CA LEU A 231 -23.30 9.45 -18.00
C LEU A 231 -23.06 7.99 -17.57
N LEU A 232 -23.31 7.66 -16.30
CA LEU A 232 -23.19 6.29 -15.81
C LEU A 232 -24.30 5.36 -16.32
N SER A 233 -25.48 5.89 -16.62
CA SER A 233 -26.53 5.15 -17.32
C SER A 233 -26.12 4.81 -18.75
N GLN A 234 -25.53 5.76 -19.49
CA GLN A 234 -24.97 5.50 -20.82
C GLN A 234 -23.84 4.47 -20.77
N ARG A 235 -22.95 4.56 -19.78
CA ARG A 235 -21.90 3.59 -19.53
C ARG A 235 -22.47 2.17 -19.35
N ALA A 236 -23.55 2.03 -18.57
CA ALA A 236 -24.22 0.75 -18.38
C ALA A 236 -24.80 0.19 -19.69
N GLY A 237 -25.35 1.05 -20.55
CA GLY A 237 -25.80 0.68 -21.90
C GLY A 237 -24.65 0.16 -22.78
N LEU A 238 -23.47 0.81 -22.72
CA LEU A 238 -22.28 0.34 -23.44
C LEU A 238 -21.79 -1.01 -22.91
N LEU A 239 -21.70 -1.18 -21.58
CA LEU A 239 -21.34 -2.45 -20.97
C LEU A 239 -22.26 -3.59 -21.41
N TYR A 240 -23.57 -3.34 -21.44
CA TYR A 240 -24.55 -4.31 -21.92
C TYR A 240 -24.35 -4.65 -23.40
N SER A 241 -24.13 -3.65 -24.27
CA SER A 241 -23.91 -3.86 -25.70
C SER A 241 -22.64 -4.66 -26.03
N HIS A 242 -21.65 -4.62 -25.13
CA HIS A 242 -20.40 -5.37 -25.25
C HIS A 242 -20.42 -6.71 -24.50
N ASP A 243 -21.59 -7.19 -24.04
CA ASP A 243 -21.75 -8.42 -23.25
C ASP A 243 -20.88 -8.47 -21.98
N MET A 244 -20.62 -7.30 -21.38
CA MET A 244 -19.83 -7.16 -20.16
C MET A 244 -20.73 -7.01 -18.94
N ALA A 245 -20.65 -7.97 -18.02
CA ALA A 245 -21.31 -7.88 -16.73
C ALA A 245 -20.49 -7.01 -15.77
N PRO A 246 -21.09 -6.01 -15.09
CA PRO A 246 -20.39 -5.22 -14.09
C PRO A 246 -20.02 -6.10 -12.87
N SER A 247 -18.84 -5.86 -12.33
CA SER A 247 -18.35 -6.53 -11.12
C SER A 247 -19.21 -6.19 -9.89
N ASP A 248 -19.17 -7.04 -8.86
CA ASP A 248 -19.89 -6.79 -7.61
C ASP A 248 -19.40 -5.53 -6.88
N LEU A 249 -18.17 -5.08 -7.12
CA LEU A 249 -17.70 -3.79 -6.60
C LEU A 249 -18.38 -2.63 -7.33
N GLU A 250 -18.47 -2.65 -8.66
CA GLU A 250 -19.15 -1.59 -9.42
C GLU A 250 -20.64 -1.53 -9.08
N ARG A 251 -21.28 -2.70 -8.90
CA ARG A 251 -22.69 -2.78 -8.47
C ARG A 251 -22.93 -2.21 -7.06
N GLN A 252 -21.91 -2.15 -6.20
CA GLN A 252 -21.99 -1.47 -4.88
C GLN A 252 -22.00 0.06 -5.04
N HIS A 253 -21.29 0.59 -6.03
CA HIS A 253 -21.05 2.02 -6.16
C HIS A 253 -21.98 2.71 -7.14
N VAL A 254 -22.51 2.01 -8.15
CA VAL A 254 -23.34 2.61 -9.20
C VAL A 254 -24.64 1.84 -9.34
N CYS A 255 -25.76 2.57 -9.32
CA CYS A 255 -27.06 1.97 -9.58
C CYS A 255 -27.18 1.58 -11.05
N ALA A 256 -27.39 0.28 -11.32
CA ALA A 256 -27.56 -0.23 -12.69
C ALA A 256 -28.82 0.28 -13.41
N ALA A 257 -29.74 0.96 -12.70
CA ALA A 257 -30.99 1.47 -13.27
C ALA A 257 -30.86 2.88 -13.82
N CYS A 258 -30.39 3.80 -12.98
CA CYS A 258 -30.39 5.23 -13.24
C CYS A 258 -28.98 5.82 -13.25
N GLY A 259 -27.94 5.00 -13.04
CA GLY A 259 -26.55 5.45 -13.01
C GLY A 259 -26.16 6.24 -11.76
N HIS A 260 -27.03 6.39 -10.77
CA HIS A 260 -26.69 7.14 -9.56
C HIS A 260 -25.54 6.50 -8.76
N ILE A 261 -24.56 7.31 -8.38
CA ILE A 261 -23.45 6.89 -7.53
C ILE A 261 -23.95 6.73 -6.09
N MET A 262 -23.94 5.50 -5.58
CA MET A 262 -24.49 5.14 -4.27
C MET A 262 -23.43 5.33 -3.18
N ILE A 263 -23.54 6.42 -2.43
CA ILE A 263 -22.69 6.71 -1.26
C ILE A 263 -23.54 6.64 0.02
N PRO A 264 -23.24 5.74 0.98
CA PRO A 264 -23.98 5.64 2.22
C PRO A 264 -24.01 6.99 2.96
N GLY A 265 -25.20 7.42 3.39
CA GLY A 265 -25.37 8.70 4.09
C GLY A 265 -25.69 9.90 3.18
N GLN A 266 -25.58 9.75 1.86
CA GLN A 266 -26.02 10.75 0.87
C GLN A 266 -27.30 10.27 0.17
N GLY A 267 -28.37 10.06 0.94
CA GLY A 267 -29.67 9.60 0.42
C GLY A 267 -29.73 8.12 0.01
N THR A 268 -28.60 7.41 -0.12
CA THR A 268 -28.57 5.95 -0.35
C THR A 268 -28.51 5.18 0.95
N GLN A 269 -29.21 4.04 1.00
CA GLN A 269 -29.34 3.22 2.20
C GLN A 269 -28.65 1.87 2.00
N LEU A 270 -27.74 1.51 2.90
CA LEU A 270 -27.11 0.18 2.95
C LEU A 270 -27.71 -0.64 4.08
N LYS A 271 -28.26 -1.81 3.76
CA LYS A 271 -28.77 -2.78 4.73
C LYS A 271 -28.00 -4.09 4.61
N LEU A 272 -27.46 -4.57 5.73
CA LEU A 272 -26.84 -5.89 5.82
C LEU A 272 -27.89 -6.91 6.25
N GLU A 273 -28.40 -7.69 5.30
CA GLU A 273 -29.35 -8.75 5.62
C GLU A 273 -28.63 -10.07 5.90
N THR A 274 -29.10 -10.77 6.95
CA THR A 274 -28.81 -12.20 7.11
C THR A 274 -30.07 -12.93 6.70
N LEU A 275 -30.06 -13.58 5.55
CA LEU A 275 -31.18 -14.42 5.16
C LEU A 275 -31.21 -15.59 6.15
N ARG A 276 -32.16 -15.56 7.09
CA ARG A 276 -32.53 -16.77 7.81
C ARG A 276 -33.18 -17.66 6.77
N ALA A 277 -32.57 -18.80 6.46
CA ALA A 277 -33.25 -19.85 5.71
C ALA A 277 -34.59 -20.09 6.40
N THR A 278 -35.68 -19.67 5.76
CA THR A 278 -37.03 -19.90 6.25
C THR A 278 -37.18 -21.42 6.32
N ARG A 279 -37.17 -21.96 7.54
CA ARG A 279 -37.52 -23.36 7.78
C ARG A 279 -38.94 -23.54 7.24
N ARG A 280 -39.07 -24.06 6.02
CA ARG A 280 -40.32 -24.67 5.55
C ARG A 280 -40.67 -25.74 6.57
N LYS A 281 -41.68 -25.47 7.40
CA LYS A 281 -42.33 -26.48 8.24
C LYS A 281 -43.04 -27.44 7.29
N THR A 282 -42.33 -28.50 6.91
CA THR A 282 -42.93 -29.68 6.29
C THR A 282 -42.40 -30.90 7.03
N ARG A 283 -43.36 -31.71 7.49
CA ARG A 283 -43.18 -32.84 8.39
C ARG A 283 -42.14 -33.84 7.88
N SER A 284 -41.32 -34.32 8.80
CA SER A 284 -40.84 -35.70 8.89
C SER A 284 -40.17 -36.32 7.64
N SER A 285 -38.84 -36.31 7.61
CA SER A 285 -38.07 -37.56 7.47
C SER A 285 -36.62 -37.35 7.93
N LYS A 286 -36.11 -38.33 8.67
CA LYS A 286 -34.75 -38.35 9.22
C LYS A 286 -33.75 -38.72 8.12
N THR A 287 -33.24 -37.74 7.40
CA THR A 287 -31.91 -37.76 6.76
C THR A 287 -31.62 -36.36 6.22
N ALA A 288 -31.02 -35.48 7.04
CA ALA A 288 -30.59 -34.16 6.61
C ALA A 288 -29.09 -34.00 6.89
N LYS A 289 -28.32 -33.75 5.83
CA LYS A 289 -26.90 -33.35 5.86
C LYS A 289 -26.73 -32.05 6.69
N PRO A 290 -25.56 -31.82 7.33
CA PRO A 290 -25.36 -30.68 8.20
C PRO A 290 -25.28 -29.36 7.40
N GLY A 291 -26.17 -28.42 7.75
CA GLY A 291 -25.97 -26.96 7.70
C GLY A 291 -25.77 -26.31 6.34
N SER A 292 -26.86 -25.90 5.66
CA SER A 292 -26.76 -24.86 4.61
C SER A 292 -26.21 -23.57 5.23
N ALA A 293 -25.13 -23.02 4.68
CA ALA A 293 -24.55 -21.76 5.10
C ALA A 293 -25.63 -20.66 5.11
N ARG A 294 -25.62 -19.84 6.16
CA ARG A 294 -26.55 -18.71 6.29
C ARG A 294 -26.11 -17.64 5.29
N GLU A 295 -26.85 -17.51 4.19
CA GLU A 295 -26.53 -16.54 3.13
C GLU A 295 -26.70 -15.11 3.67
N ARG A 296 -25.64 -14.31 3.53
CA ARG A 296 -25.60 -12.90 3.97
C ARG A 296 -25.59 -12.05 2.71
N SER A 297 -26.34 -10.96 2.68
CA SER A 297 -26.31 -10.03 1.54
C SER A 297 -26.13 -8.58 2.00
N LYS A 298 -25.50 -7.80 1.13
CA LYS A 298 -25.53 -6.33 1.17
C LYS A 298 -26.62 -5.88 0.23
N ASP A 299 -27.64 -5.23 0.77
CA ASP A 299 -28.73 -4.65 0.01
C ASP A 299 -28.53 -3.14 -0.02
N TRP A 300 -28.25 -2.61 -1.22
CA TRP A 300 -28.05 -1.19 -1.48
C TRP A 300 -29.32 -0.60 -2.09
N THR A 301 -29.92 0.40 -1.44
CA THR A 301 -31.08 1.12 -1.97
C THR A 301 -30.63 2.43 -2.59
N CYS A 302 -30.92 2.61 -3.88
CA CYS A 302 -30.59 3.83 -4.61
C CYS A 302 -31.39 5.02 -4.08
N GLY A 303 -30.71 6.14 -3.81
CA GLY A 303 -31.34 7.37 -3.30
C GLY A 303 -32.21 8.12 -4.32
N ILE A 304 -32.06 7.85 -5.62
CA ILE A 304 -32.83 8.50 -6.69
C ILE A 304 -34.03 7.64 -7.11
N CYS A 305 -33.79 6.39 -7.54
CA CYS A 305 -34.84 5.54 -8.11
C CYS A 305 -35.41 4.50 -7.14
N ALA A 306 -34.94 4.46 -5.89
CA ALA A 306 -35.31 3.49 -4.85
C ALA A 306 -35.09 2.00 -5.22
N ARG A 307 -34.42 1.69 -6.34
CA ARG A 307 -34.11 0.30 -6.72
C ARG A 307 -33.10 -0.30 -5.75
N VAL A 308 -33.35 -1.54 -5.35
CA VAL A 308 -32.48 -2.30 -4.44
C VAL A 308 -31.52 -3.18 -5.24
N THR A 309 -30.22 -2.99 -5.04
CA THR A 309 -29.14 -3.84 -5.56
C THR A 309 -28.68 -4.79 -4.48
N ARG A 310 -28.92 -6.09 -4.65
CA ARG A 310 -28.49 -7.14 -3.73
C ARG A 310 -27.16 -7.74 -4.17
N ILE A 311 -26.24 -7.87 -3.22
CA ILE A 311 -24.88 -8.39 -3.43
C ILE A 311 -24.61 -9.46 -2.40
N PRO A 312 -24.42 -10.72 -2.82
CA PRO A 312 -24.19 -11.83 -1.90
C PRO A 312 -22.80 -11.70 -1.25
N LEU A 313 -22.73 -11.99 0.05
CA LEU A 313 -21.49 -12.11 0.79
C LEU A 313 -21.21 -13.59 1.05
N SER A 314 -20.03 -14.05 0.64
CA SER A 314 -19.52 -15.36 1.00
C SER A 314 -19.39 -15.48 2.53
N ALA A 315 -19.61 -16.69 3.04
CA ALA A 315 -19.44 -16.96 4.46
C ALA A 315 -17.95 -16.79 4.84
N PRO A 316 -17.63 -16.11 5.96
CA PRO A 316 -16.25 -16.05 6.43
C PRO A 316 -15.77 -17.46 6.75
N GLU A 317 -14.50 -17.74 6.42
CA GLU A 317 -13.90 -19.04 6.71
C GLU A 317 -13.98 -19.34 8.21
N PRO A 318 -14.30 -20.59 8.59
CA PRO A 318 -14.40 -20.97 9.99
C PRO A 318 -13.03 -20.82 10.66
N ILE A 319 -12.97 -19.95 11.67
CA ILE A 319 -11.79 -19.76 12.50
C ILE A 319 -11.46 -21.09 13.20
N THR A 320 -10.41 -21.77 12.75
CA THR A 320 -9.89 -22.98 13.40
C THR A 320 -9.17 -22.59 14.68
N ARG A 321 -9.88 -22.65 15.82
CA ARG A 321 -9.22 -22.64 17.12
C ARG A 321 -8.48 -23.96 17.31
N HIS A 322 -7.17 -23.96 17.10
CA HIS A 322 -6.31 -25.05 17.52
C HIS A 322 -6.38 -25.17 19.05
N LYS A 323 -7.11 -26.16 19.57
CA LYS A 323 -6.94 -26.60 20.95
C LYS A 323 -5.59 -27.30 21.00
N ALA A 324 -4.65 -26.75 21.78
CA ALA A 324 -3.38 -27.41 22.05
C ALA A 324 -3.63 -28.83 22.61
N SER A 325 -3.26 -29.84 21.84
CA SER A 325 -3.24 -31.22 22.31
C SER A 325 -2.03 -31.39 23.23
N LYS A 326 -2.26 -31.84 24.46
CA LYS A 326 -1.17 -32.24 25.37
C LYS A 326 -0.47 -33.46 24.78
N ALA A 327 0.74 -33.29 24.26
CA ALA A 327 1.62 -34.39 23.90
C ALA A 327 2.02 -35.18 25.16
N LYS A 328 1.88 -36.51 25.11
CA LYS A 328 2.25 -37.44 26.17
C LYS A 328 3.72 -37.82 25.95
N MET A 329 4.61 -37.33 26.82
CA MET A 329 6.05 -37.58 26.74
C MET A 329 6.38 -39.01 27.20
N GLN A 330 6.95 -39.82 26.31
CA GLN A 330 7.54 -41.13 26.60
C GLN A 330 8.90 -40.96 27.30
N LYS A 331 9.15 -41.83 28.29
CA LYS A 331 10.36 -41.88 29.11
C LYS A 331 11.35 -42.87 28.50
N THR A 332 12.54 -42.41 28.15
CA THR A 332 13.71 -43.26 27.86
C THR A 332 14.84 -42.93 28.83
N THR A 333 15.50 -43.99 29.28
CA THR A 333 16.53 -44.05 30.32
C THR A 333 17.93 -43.92 29.74
N GLY A 334 18.80 -43.17 30.42
CA GLY A 334 20.26 -43.16 30.22
C GLY A 334 20.92 -42.32 31.31
N ASN A 335 21.88 -42.92 32.02
CA ASN A 335 22.51 -42.43 33.25
C ASN A 335 23.88 -41.75 32.96
N VAL A 336 24.31 -40.81 33.81
CA VAL A 336 25.67 -40.61 34.38
C VAL A 336 25.81 -39.18 34.98
N GLU A 337 25.70 -39.15 36.32
CA GLU A 337 26.63 -38.56 37.32
C GLU A 337 26.98 -37.06 37.37
N ALA A 338 26.48 -36.35 38.41
CA ALA A 338 27.30 -35.81 39.53
C ALA A 338 26.54 -34.73 40.37
N GLN A 339 26.42 -35.03 41.67
CA GLN A 339 26.44 -34.18 42.88
C GLN A 339 25.43 -33.02 43.13
N LYS A 340 24.80 -33.11 44.33
CA LYS A 340 23.87 -32.21 45.05
C LYS A 340 24.64 -31.44 46.17
N PRO A 341 24.13 -30.38 46.85
CA PRO A 341 22.78 -30.35 47.45
C PRO A 341 22.00 -29.01 47.63
N ALA A 342 20.67 -29.18 47.77
CA ALA A 342 19.64 -28.52 48.61
C ALA A 342 19.56 -26.96 48.70
N THR A 343 18.42 -26.27 48.55
CA THR A 343 17.06 -26.49 49.10
C THR A 343 16.03 -25.61 48.36
N ALA A 344 14.80 -26.11 48.12
CA ALA A 344 13.52 -25.38 48.17
C ALA A 344 12.38 -26.21 47.53
N ASN A 345 11.87 -27.20 48.28
CA ASN A 345 10.61 -27.87 47.93
C ASN A 345 9.44 -27.12 48.57
N ALA A 346 8.60 -26.47 47.76
CA ALA A 346 7.22 -26.16 48.16
C ALA A 346 6.28 -26.29 46.95
N SER A 347 5.53 -27.39 46.96
CA SER A 347 4.74 -27.87 45.83
C SER A 347 3.55 -26.98 45.46
N SER A 348 3.20 -27.06 44.17
CA SER A 348 2.05 -26.51 43.45
C SER A 348 0.68 -26.62 44.16
N LYS A 349 0.55 -27.43 45.21
CA LYS A 349 -0.68 -27.61 45.99
C LYS A 349 -0.97 -26.46 46.97
N LYS A 350 0.03 -25.66 47.37
CA LYS A 350 -0.15 -24.55 48.34
C LYS A 350 -0.76 -23.29 47.71
N ARG A 351 -0.58 -23.09 46.40
CA ARG A 351 -1.08 -21.91 45.65
C ARG A 351 -2.59 -21.96 45.36
N ALA A 352 -3.16 -23.16 45.29
CA ALA A 352 -4.60 -23.35 45.06
C ALA A 352 -5.46 -23.07 46.31
N LYS A 353 -4.91 -23.22 47.53
CA LYS A 353 -5.65 -23.03 48.78
C LYS A 353 -5.77 -21.55 49.17
N ASN A 354 -4.80 -20.70 48.80
CA ASN A 354 -4.83 -19.26 49.07
C ASN A 354 -5.79 -18.44 48.18
N ARG A 355 -6.41 -19.04 47.15
CA ARG A 355 -7.50 -18.39 46.40
C ARG A 355 -8.88 -18.54 47.05
N LYS A 356 -8.99 -19.29 48.15
CA LYS A 356 -10.26 -19.54 48.86
C LYS A 356 -10.30 -19.02 50.31
N ALA A 357 -9.22 -18.43 50.82
CA ALA A 357 -9.20 -17.85 52.17
C ALA A 357 -9.30 -16.32 52.05
N GLY A 358 -10.32 -15.73 52.70
CA GLY A 358 -10.60 -14.30 52.67
C GLY A 358 -9.53 -13.44 53.35
N LEU A 359 -9.76 -12.12 53.34
CA LEU A 359 -8.82 -11.05 53.70
C LEU A 359 -8.04 -11.27 55.01
N GLN A 360 -8.64 -11.95 55.99
CA GLN A 360 -8.06 -12.19 57.30
C GLN A 360 -6.83 -13.14 57.27
N ALA A 361 -6.73 -14.02 56.27
CA ALA A 361 -5.57 -14.89 56.09
C ALA A 361 -4.35 -14.14 55.52
N LEU A 362 -4.58 -13.06 54.75
CA LEU A 362 -3.51 -12.23 54.19
C LEU A 362 -2.87 -11.32 55.25
N LEU A 363 -3.66 -10.82 56.20
CA LEU A 363 -3.16 -10.03 57.33
C LEU A 363 -2.25 -10.85 58.25
N SER A 364 -2.55 -12.13 58.47
CA SER A 364 -1.70 -13.02 59.30
C SER A 364 -0.35 -13.38 58.66
N GLY A 365 -0.19 -13.20 57.35
CA GLY A 365 1.06 -13.44 56.63
C GLY A 365 2.04 -12.26 56.66
N GLN A 366 1.58 -11.07 57.04
CA GLN A 366 2.38 -9.84 56.99
C GLN A 366 3.21 -9.60 58.26
N GLN A 367 3.10 -10.48 59.27
CA GLN A 367 3.77 -10.30 60.56
C GLN A 367 5.04 -11.14 60.76
N ARG A 368 5.65 -11.63 59.67
CA ARG A 368 6.98 -12.26 59.74
C ARG A 368 7.90 -11.79 58.62
N GLN A 369 8.49 -10.61 58.82
CA GLN A 369 9.91 -10.32 58.58
C GLN A 369 10.15 -8.83 58.89
N SER A 370 10.45 -8.54 60.15
CA SER A 370 11.15 -7.31 60.51
C SER A 370 12.64 -7.53 60.23
N ASN A 371 13.14 -6.99 59.12
CA ASN A 371 14.54 -6.62 58.97
C ASN A 371 14.55 -5.25 58.28
N SER A 372 14.50 -4.21 59.10
CA SER A 372 14.73 -2.83 58.71
C SER A 372 16.20 -2.67 58.31
N LEU A 373 16.46 -2.41 57.03
CA LEU A 373 17.78 -1.95 56.60
C LEU A 373 18.01 -0.55 57.18
N SER A 374 19.00 -0.43 58.06
CA SER A 374 19.37 0.82 58.71
C SER A 374 20.34 1.61 57.83
N LEU A 375 20.36 2.93 58.04
CA LEU A 375 21.07 3.93 57.26
C LEU A 375 22.62 3.80 57.29
N ALA A 376 23.17 2.83 58.03
CA ALA A 376 24.60 2.60 58.18
C ALA A 376 25.25 1.77 57.05
N ASP A 377 24.47 1.06 56.23
CA ASP A 377 25.00 0.22 55.15
C ASP A 377 25.40 0.99 53.87
N PHE A 378 25.16 2.30 53.82
CA PHE A 378 25.40 3.13 52.62
C PHE A 378 26.68 3.99 52.66
N MET A 379 27.51 3.90 53.71
CA MET A 379 28.73 4.71 53.87
C MET A 379 30.06 3.92 53.85
N MET A 380 30.11 2.74 53.23
CA MET A 380 31.39 2.11 52.91
C MET A 380 31.41 1.51 51.50
N LYS A 381 31.66 2.35 50.50
CA LYS A 381 32.70 2.11 49.50
C LYS A 381 33.07 3.37 48.74
#